data_AF-A0A8H7XN33-F1
#
_entry.id   AF-A0A8H7XN33-F1
#
_cell.length_a   1.000
_cell.length_b   1.000
_cell.length_c   1.000
_cell.angle_alpha   90.00
_cell.angle_beta   90.00
_cell.angle_gamma   90.00
#
_symmetry.space_group_name_H-M   'P 1'
#
loop_
_entity.id
_entity.type
_entity.pdbx_description
1 polymer ?
#
loop_
_entity_poly.entity_id
_entity_poly.type
_entity_poly.pdbx_seq_one_letter_code
_entity_poly.pdbx_strand_id
1 'polypeptide(L)'
;MPSESPHNQHESSIPEAKGVARLTVNIPSTYRGKNAGGETEPLWLTKEFKFYYLVALFAIPAMIWVPVSVSQPSHPNYPHYAPKLSAGWLYGRLVDNSDAQYRSFRDNIPILCKAAFGYLIIKNLAKQVLKTSINLIPLNSFLSLAMIIALHGSSSLKIILIMSINYLIAKKCRGSQLSPFLTWSFNGTVLFMNEIYRGYSFQSLSSSLSGLDSFSGIYPRWYVMFNLTMLRLVSFNMDYYWSFRQSRTDFKGPPEKQRVVVSHSDYDYSLLNYIAYVLYPPLYIAGPIMTFNDFVSQFILHFMYVVAIKDRKAWGGDSPAELAMISFWNLIIVWLKVRPRSFGKSRLKLKQFPA
;
A
#
# COMPACT_ATOMS: atom_id res chain seq x y z
N MET A 1 38.18 -42.07 -30.24
CA MET A 1 37.98 -42.22 -28.78
C MET A 1 39.33 -42.07 -28.11
N PRO A 2 39.44 -41.41 -26.94
CA PRO A 2 38.72 -40.25 -26.38
C PRO A 2 39.75 -39.10 -26.12
N SER A 3 39.54 -37.91 -25.54
CA SER A 3 38.48 -37.31 -24.73
C SER A 3 38.64 -35.78 -24.77
N GLU A 4 37.52 -35.07 -24.87
CA GLU A 4 37.38 -33.64 -24.57
C GLU A 4 37.72 -33.31 -23.10
N SER A 5 38.22 -32.10 -22.82
CA SER A 5 37.56 -31.19 -21.86
C SER A 5 38.09 -29.74 -21.98
N PRO A 6 37.20 -28.74 -22.07
CA PRO A 6 37.52 -27.33 -21.88
C PRO A 6 36.78 -26.76 -20.68
N HIS A 7 37.47 -26.40 -19.59
CA HIS A 7 36.86 -25.59 -18.51
C HIS A 7 37.90 -24.75 -17.77
N ASN A 8 38.18 -23.55 -18.28
CA ASN A 8 38.59 -22.43 -17.43
C ASN A 8 37.34 -21.58 -17.18
N GLN A 9 36.69 -21.83 -16.05
CA GLN A 9 35.62 -20.99 -15.53
C GLN A 9 36.25 -19.68 -15.02
N HIS A 10 35.83 -18.54 -15.59
CA HIS A 10 36.05 -17.24 -14.98
C HIS A 10 35.26 -17.21 -13.67
N GLU A 11 35.98 -17.36 -12.56
CA GLU A 11 35.47 -17.14 -11.20
C GLU A 11 35.12 -15.65 -11.08
N SER A 12 33.84 -15.32 -11.14
CA SER A 12 33.37 -13.93 -11.01
C SER A 12 33.44 -13.52 -9.54
N SER A 13 34.51 -12.83 -9.16
CA SER A 13 34.68 -12.23 -7.84
C SER A 13 33.51 -11.29 -7.51
N ILE A 14 32.93 -11.45 -6.32
CA ILE A 14 31.87 -10.61 -5.77
C ILE A 14 32.39 -9.16 -5.68
N PRO A 15 31.68 -8.15 -6.23
CA PRO A 15 32.11 -6.76 -6.06
C PRO A 15 31.94 -6.35 -4.59
N GLU A 16 33.05 -6.03 -3.91
CA GLU A 16 33.04 -5.51 -2.55
C GLU A 16 32.41 -4.11 -2.49
N ALA A 17 31.48 -3.92 -1.56
CA ALA A 17 30.87 -2.62 -1.31
C ALA A 17 31.89 -1.64 -0.68
N LYS A 18 32.00 -0.44 -1.22
CA LYS A 18 32.89 0.63 -0.72
C LYS A 18 32.12 1.67 0.11
N GLY A 19 32.78 2.26 1.11
CA GLY A 19 32.27 3.40 1.90
C GLY A 19 31.23 3.05 2.97
N VAL A 20 30.30 3.97 3.25
CA VAL A 20 29.24 3.82 4.28
C VAL A 20 28.35 2.61 4.02
N ALA A 21 28.25 2.14 2.77
CA ALA A 21 27.58 0.90 2.39
C ALA A 21 28.18 -0.38 3.03
N ARG A 22 29.41 -0.32 3.57
CA ARG A 22 30.00 -1.40 4.36
C ARG A 22 29.38 -1.52 5.76
N LEU A 23 28.77 -0.44 6.27
CA LEU A 23 28.16 -0.39 7.60
C LEU A 23 26.70 -0.88 7.60
N THR A 24 26.10 -1.07 6.42
CA THR A 24 24.80 -1.72 6.29
C THR A 24 24.96 -3.24 6.32
N VAL A 25 23.99 -3.94 6.93
CA VAL A 25 23.93 -5.40 6.92
C VAL A 25 24.04 -5.89 5.48
N ASN A 26 25.08 -6.66 5.15
CA ASN A 26 25.19 -7.34 3.88
C ASN A 26 24.03 -8.34 3.80
N ILE A 27 22.99 -8.01 3.02
CA ILE A 27 21.87 -8.93 2.77
C ILE A 27 22.28 -9.81 1.59
N PRO A 28 22.58 -11.12 1.79
CA PRO A 28 23.07 -11.98 0.72
C PRO A 28 22.00 -12.28 -0.36
N SER A 29 20.75 -11.84 -0.15
CA SER A 29 19.62 -12.19 -1.00
C SER A 29 19.62 -11.51 -2.37
N THR A 30 20.45 -10.50 -2.61
CA THR A 30 20.45 -9.72 -3.86
C THR A 30 21.24 -10.39 -5.00
N TYR A 31 22.17 -11.29 -4.69
CA TYR A 31 22.89 -12.10 -5.68
C TYR A 31 22.36 -13.53 -5.73
N ARG A 32 21.10 -13.69 -6.14
CA ARG A 32 20.66 -14.99 -6.67
C ARG A 32 21.25 -15.15 -8.08
N GLY A 33 22.33 -15.94 -8.15
CA GLY A 33 22.89 -16.44 -9.40
C GLY A 33 21.80 -17.06 -10.30
N LYS A 34 22.10 -17.16 -11.60
CA LYS A 34 21.19 -17.53 -12.70
C LYS A 34 20.39 -18.85 -12.55
N ASN A 35 20.51 -19.58 -11.45
CA ASN A 35 19.85 -20.86 -11.19
C ASN A 35 18.67 -20.81 -10.19
N ALA A 36 18.16 -19.62 -9.84
CA ALA A 36 17.05 -19.49 -8.89
C ALA A 36 15.64 -19.81 -9.45
N GLY A 37 15.51 -20.94 -10.15
CA GLY A 37 14.24 -21.49 -10.63
C GLY A 37 13.58 -22.49 -9.67
N GLY A 38 14.18 -22.76 -8.51
CA GLY A 38 13.60 -23.64 -7.48
C GLY A 38 12.80 -22.85 -6.45
N GLU A 39 11.56 -23.26 -6.18
CA GLU A 39 10.86 -22.89 -4.95
C GLU A 39 11.74 -23.30 -3.77
N THR A 40 12.09 -22.36 -2.89
CA THR A 40 12.85 -22.68 -1.69
C THR A 40 12.00 -23.55 -0.78
N GLU A 41 12.53 -24.70 -0.39
CA GLU A 41 11.87 -25.55 0.58
C GLU A 41 11.57 -24.77 1.86
N PRO A 42 10.37 -24.95 2.44
CA PRO A 42 9.99 -24.24 3.65
C PRO A 42 10.95 -24.56 4.80
N LEU A 43 11.48 -23.51 5.44
CA LEU A 43 12.45 -23.65 6.54
C LEU A 43 11.83 -24.12 7.87
N TRP A 44 10.52 -24.38 7.92
CA TRP A 44 9.76 -24.70 9.14
C TRP A 44 10.34 -25.88 9.94
N LEU A 45 10.98 -26.83 9.26
CA LEU A 45 11.52 -28.05 9.88
C LEU A 45 13.01 -27.97 10.24
N THR A 46 13.70 -26.86 9.91
CA THR A 46 15.11 -26.69 10.26
C THR A 46 15.29 -26.59 11.77
N LYS A 47 16.46 -26.99 12.28
CA LYS A 47 16.78 -26.90 13.72
C LYS A 47 16.69 -25.46 14.23
N GLU A 48 17.12 -24.51 13.41
CA GLU A 48 17.00 -23.07 13.68
C GLU A 48 15.54 -22.66 13.86
N PHE A 49 14.65 -23.04 12.94
CA PHE A 49 13.25 -22.66 13.01
C PHE A 49 12.50 -23.37 14.16
N LYS A 50 12.87 -24.61 14.48
CA LYS A 50 12.39 -25.31 15.69
C LYS A 50 12.81 -24.60 16.98
N PHE A 51 14.02 -24.05 17.02
CA PHE A 51 14.45 -23.21 18.13
C PHE A 51 13.61 -21.91 18.21
N TYR A 52 13.30 -21.26 17.09
CA TYR A 52 12.39 -20.11 17.08
C TYR A 52 10.99 -20.45 17.58
N TYR A 53 10.45 -21.63 17.23
CA TYR A 53 9.18 -22.08 17.80
C TYR A 53 9.25 -22.28 19.31
N LEU A 54 10.35 -22.84 19.82
CA LEU A 54 10.57 -22.98 21.26
C LEU A 54 10.64 -21.62 21.94
N VAL A 55 11.40 -20.67 21.38
CA VAL A 55 11.45 -19.29 21.87
C VAL A 55 10.06 -18.66 21.85
N ALA A 56 9.32 -18.77 20.75
CA ALA A 56 7.97 -18.22 20.61
C ALA A 56 6.98 -18.84 21.61
N LEU A 57 7.10 -20.15 21.90
CA LEU A 57 6.27 -20.86 22.86
C LEU A 57 6.35 -20.25 24.26
N PHE A 58 7.51 -19.73 24.68
CA PHE A 58 7.68 -19.07 25.96
C PHE A 58 7.51 -17.55 25.87
N ALA A 59 8.04 -16.94 24.81
CA ALA A 59 8.00 -15.50 24.60
C ALA A 59 6.58 -14.97 24.40
N ILE A 60 5.74 -15.63 23.59
CA ILE A 60 4.37 -15.15 23.33
C ILE A 60 3.53 -15.13 24.62
N PRO A 61 3.46 -16.21 25.43
CA PRO A 61 2.80 -16.15 26.72
C PRO A 61 3.39 -15.09 27.64
N ALA A 62 4.73 -14.93 27.69
CA ALA A 62 5.38 -13.90 28.49
C ALA A 62 5.02 -12.48 28.02
N MET A 63 4.95 -12.24 26.71
CA MET A 63 4.54 -10.95 26.11
C MET A 63 3.10 -10.57 26.46
N ILE A 64 2.25 -11.53 26.80
CA ILE A 64 0.89 -11.28 27.31
C ILE A 64 0.91 -11.16 28.83
N TRP A 65 1.52 -12.14 29.50
CA TRP A 65 1.50 -12.26 30.95
C TRP A 65 2.21 -11.10 31.64
N VAL A 66 3.41 -10.71 31.19
CA VAL A 66 4.19 -9.63 31.83
C VAL A 66 3.44 -8.30 31.81
N PRO A 67 2.96 -7.78 30.65
CA PRO A 67 2.15 -6.56 30.63
C PRO A 67 0.88 -6.65 31.49
N VAL A 68 0.19 -7.80 31.50
CA VAL A 68 -1.00 -7.99 32.33
C VAL A 68 -0.67 -7.96 33.82
N SER A 69 0.44 -8.57 34.22
CA SER A 69 0.90 -8.63 35.61
C SER A 69 1.38 -7.27 36.11
N VAL A 70 2.14 -6.51 35.30
CA VAL A 70 2.56 -5.16 35.69
C VAL A 70 1.40 -4.17 35.68
N SER A 71 0.35 -4.42 34.90
CA SER A 71 -0.85 -3.57 34.83
C SER A 71 -1.82 -3.75 36.00
N GLN A 72 -1.50 -4.58 37.00
CA GLN A 72 -2.36 -4.79 38.16
C GLN A 72 -2.30 -3.60 39.14
N PRO A 73 -3.42 -3.26 39.82
CA PRO A 73 -3.43 -2.21 40.84
C PRO A 73 -2.45 -2.43 42.00
N SER A 74 -2.06 -3.69 42.26
CA SER A 74 -1.07 -4.05 43.27
C SER A 74 0.37 -3.75 42.86
N HIS A 75 0.65 -3.45 41.59
CA HIS A 75 2.01 -3.22 41.11
C HIS A 75 2.50 -1.82 41.55
N PRO A 76 3.75 -1.68 42.05
CA PRO A 76 4.27 -0.39 42.56
C PRO A 76 4.17 0.76 41.56
N ASN A 77 4.32 0.48 40.27
CA ASN A 77 4.26 1.49 39.21
C ASN A 77 2.84 1.88 38.78
N TYR A 78 1.81 1.15 39.22
CA TYR A 78 0.42 1.37 38.78
C TYR A 78 -0.08 2.80 38.96
N PRO A 79 0.16 3.47 40.10
CA PRO A 79 -0.31 4.85 40.32
C PRO A 79 0.21 5.85 39.29
N HIS A 80 1.36 5.60 38.66
CA HIS A 80 1.97 6.54 37.70
C HIS A 80 1.24 6.60 36.36
N TYR A 81 0.59 5.52 35.93
CA TYR A 81 -0.15 5.48 34.67
C TYR A 81 -1.65 5.26 34.85
N ALA A 82 -2.12 4.93 36.06
CA ALA A 82 -3.55 4.79 36.36
C ALA A 82 -4.41 5.97 35.86
N PRO A 83 -3.99 7.26 35.94
CA PRO A 83 -4.78 8.38 35.42
C PRO A 83 -4.99 8.38 33.91
N LYS A 84 -4.17 7.65 33.14
CA LYS A 84 -4.31 7.50 31.69
C LYS A 84 -5.26 6.37 31.29
N LEU A 85 -5.67 5.53 32.25
CA LEU A 85 -6.56 4.42 32.02
C LEU A 85 -8.01 4.90 32.08
N SER A 86 -8.86 4.34 31.22
CA SER A 86 -10.30 4.60 31.21
C SER A 86 -11.09 3.29 31.35
N ALA A 87 -12.37 3.39 31.66
CA ALA A 87 -13.25 2.23 31.71
C ALA A 87 -13.24 1.47 30.37
N GLY A 88 -12.98 0.17 30.42
CA GLY A 88 -13.01 -0.72 29.27
C GLY A 88 -14.34 -1.44 29.14
N TRP A 89 -14.50 -2.16 28.02
CA TRP A 89 -15.69 -2.95 27.73
C TRP A 89 -15.56 -4.42 28.19
N LEU A 90 -14.35 -4.86 28.54
CA LEU A 90 -14.05 -6.25 28.86
C LEU A 90 -14.03 -6.46 30.38
N TYR A 91 -15.11 -7.03 30.94
CA TYR A 91 -15.21 -7.48 32.33
C TYR A 91 -14.69 -6.49 33.39
N GLY A 92 -15.00 -5.19 33.23
CA GLY A 92 -14.57 -4.14 34.15
C GLY A 92 -13.08 -3.79 34.12
N ARG A 93 -12.30 -4.41 33.22
CA ARG A 93 -10.88 -4.10 33.04
C ARG A 93 -10.71 -2.70 32.45
N LEU A 94 -9.83 -1.90 33.07
CA LEU A 94 -9.45 -0.60 32.52
C LEU A 94 -8.59 -0.78 31.26
N VAL A 95 -8.70 0.18 30.35
CA VAL A 95 -8.00 0.20 29.07
C VAL A 95 -7.11 1.42 28.98
N ASP A 96 -5.96 1.28 28.34
CA ASP A 96 -5.19 2.45 27.91
C ASP A 96 -5.93 3.13 26.76
N ASN A 97 -6.32 4.38 26.99
CA ASN A 97 -6.96 5.21 25.98
C ASN A 97 -6.11 6.46 25.69
N SER A 98 -4.82 6.46 26.02
CA SER A 98 -3.96 7.63 25.91
C SER A 98 -3.69 8.03 24.45
N ASP A 99 -3.65 7.08 23.51
CA ASP A 99 -3.43 7.34 22.10
C ASP A 99 -4.64 8.03 21.43
N ALA A 100 -4.41 9.18 20.77
CA ALA A 100 -5.48 9.98 20.18
C ALA A 100 -6.10 9.35 18.93
N GLN A 101 -5.32 8.57 18.15
CA GLN A 101 -5.79 7.90 16.93
C GLN A 101 -6.69 6.72 17.30
N TYR A 102 -6.19 5.83 18.17
CA TYR A 102 -6.95 4.66 18.61
C TYR A 102 -8.18 5.05 19.43
N ARG A 103 -8.07 6.07 20.30
CA ARG A 103 -9.23 6.62 21.03
C ARG A 103 -10.31 7.10 20.07
N SER A 104 -9.93 7.94 19.11
CA SER A 104 -10.88 8.49 18.14
C SER A 104 -11.56 7.39 17.34
N PHE A 105 -10.81 6.40 16.85
CA PHE A 105 -11.39 5.25 16.14
C PHE A 105 -12.35 4.45 17.03
N ARG A 106 -11.91 4.07 18.23
CA ARG A 106 -12.64 3.20 19.16
C ARG A 106 -13.95 3.82 19.63
N ASP A 107 -13.90 5.07 20.06
CA ASP A 107 -15.07 5.77 20.63
C ASP A 107 -16.19 5.95 19.58
N ASN A 108 -15.85 5.84 18.30
CA ASN A 108 -16.75 6.06 17.18
C ASN A 108 -17.00 4.80 16.33
N ILE A 109 -16.61 3.61 16.80
CA ILE A 109 -16.84 2.34 16.10
C ILE A 109 -18.31 2.21 15.61
N PRO A 110 -19.36 2.51 16.41
CA PRO A 110 -20.73 2.38 15.93
C PRO A 110 -21.05 3.29 14.73
N ILE A 111 -20.55 4.53 14.72
CA ILE A 111 -20.76 5.48 13.62
C ILE A 111 -19.97 5.04 12.39
N LEU A 112 -18.72 4.58 12.57
CA LEU A 112 -17.91 4.06 11.48
C LEU A 112 -18.52 2.81 10.84
N CYS A 113 -19.07 1.90 11.64
CA CYS A 113 -19.78 0.72 11.13
C CYS A 113 -21.01 1.12 10.29
N LYS A 114 -21.81 2.09 10.76
CA LYS A 114 -22.94 2.62 10.00
C LYS A 114 -22.49 3.28 8.70
N ALA A 115 -21.42 4.07 8.73
CA ALA A 115 -20.85 4.72 7.55
C ALA A 115 -20.31 3.69 6.54
N ALA A 116 -19.59 2.66 7.00
CA ALA A 116 -19.09 1.57 6.17
C ALA A 116 -20.25 0.79 5.53
N PHE A 117 -21.29 0.48 6.30
CA PHE A 117 -22.49 -0.18 5.79
C PHE A 117 -23.21 0.67 4.73
N GLY A 118 -23.41 1.97 5.01
CA GLY A 118 -23.97 2.93 4.05
C GLY A 118 -23.14 3.05 2.77
N TYR A 119 -21.82 3.11 2.89
CA TYR A 119 -20.90 3.10 1.75
C TYR A 119 -21.07 1.85 0.89
N LEU A 120 -21.17 0.67 1.49
CA LEU A 120 -21.39 -0.59 0.77
C LEU A 120 -22.76 -0.63 0.08
N ILE A 121 -23.82 -0.17 0.75
CA ILE A 121 -25.15 -0.06 0.16
C ILE A 121 -25.12 0.86 -1.07
N ILE A 122 -24.63 2.08 -0.92
CA ILE A 122 -24.58 3.07 -2.01
C ILE A 122 -23.77 2.49 -3.19
N LYS A 123 -22.63 1.89 -2.90
CA LYS A 123 -21.78 1.27 -3.92
C LYS A 123 -22.48 0.12 -4.65
N ASN A 124 -23.19 -0.75 -3.93
CA ASN A 124 -23.89 -1.89 -4.52
C ASN A 124 -25.13 -1.46 -5.31
N LEU A 125 -25.90 -0.49 -4.79
CA LEU A 125 -27.03 0.11 -5.51
C LEU A 125 -26.56 0.84 -6.77
N ALA A 126 -25.48 1.63 -6.69
CA ALA A 126 -24.90 2.31 -7.85
C ALA A 126 -24.49 1.30 -8.93
N LYS A 127 -23.88 0.16 -8.54
CA LYS A 127 -23.57 -0.93 -9.49
C LYS A 127 -24.82 -1.51 -10.14
N GLN A 128 -25.89 -1.73 -9.38
CA GLN A 128 -27.15 -2.29 -9.88
C GLN A 128 -27.87 -1.32 -10.82
N VAL A 129 -27.98 -0.04 -10.44
CA VAL A 129 -28.67 1.00 -11.20
C VAL A 129 -27.93 1.33 -12.49
N LEU A 130 -26.60 1.47 -12.41
CA LEU A 130 -25.81 1.85 -13.57
C LEU A 130 -25.67 0.69 -14.57
N LYS A 131 -26.00 -0.56 -14.19
CA LYS A 131 -25.97 -1.79 -15.05
C LYS A 131 -24.72 -1.93 -15.91
N THR A 132 -23.60 -1.35 -15.49
CA THR A 132 -22.41 -1.21 -16.34
C THR A 132 -21.20 -1.81 -15.64
N SER A 133 -20.31 -2.36 -16.48
CA SER A 133 -18.93 -2.71 -16.19
C SER A 133 -18.06 -1.46 -15.93
N ILE A 134 -18.57 -0.47 -15.19
CA ILE A 134 -17.87 0.81 -14.98
C ILE A 134 -16.56 0.53 -14.24
N ASN A 135 -15.49 1.16 -14.71
CA ASN A 135 -14.32 1.45 -13.89
C ASN A 135 -14.80 1.99 -12.55
N LEU A 136 -14.66 1.23 -11.45
CA LEU A 136 -15.19 1.63 -10.14
C LEU A 136 -14.47 2.84 -9.53
N ILE A 137 -13.41 3.32 -10.18
CA ILE A 137 -12.53 4.38 -9.67
C ILE A 137 -13.22 5.74 -9.58
N PRO A 138 -13.98 6.26 -10.56
CA PRO A 138 -14.67 7.54 -10.42
C PRO A 138 -15.70 7.51 -9.29
N LEU A 139 -16.49 6.41 -9.20
CA LEU A 139 -17.43 6.21 -8.11
C LEU A 139 -16.72 6.18 -6.74
N ASN A 140 -15.64 5.40 -6.62
CA ASN A 140 -14.87 5.35 -5.37
C ASN A 140 -14.24 6.70 -5.04
N SER A 141 -13.73 7.44 -6.03
CA SER A 141 -13.14 8.77 -5.84
C SER A 141 -14.19 9.74 -5.30
N PHE A 142 -15.38 9.75 -5.91
CA PHE A 142 -16.52 10.56 -5.46
C PHE A 142 -16.93 10.20 -4.03
N LEU A 143 -17.13 8.92 -3.73
CA LEU A 143 -17.50 8.46 -2.38
C LEU A 143 -16.40 8.76 -1.36
N SER A 144 -15.13 8.70 -1.76
CA SER A 144 -13.99 9.04 -0.88
C SER A 144 -13.96 10.53 -0.54
N LEU A 145 -14.21 11.40 -1.53
CA LEU A 145 -14.32 12.85 -1.31
C LEU A 145 -15.52 13.19 -0.42
N ALA A 146 -16.69 12.62 -0.71
CA ALA A 146 -17.88 12.80 0.10
C ALA A 146 -17.65 12.34 1.56
N MET A 147 -17.00 11.19 1.75
CA MET A 147 -16.61 10.71 3.07
C MET A 147 -15.68 11.69 3.78
N ILE A 148 -14.65 12.22 3.12
CA ILE A 148 -13.72 13.16 3.74
C ILE A 148 -14.39 14.45 4.19
N ILE A 149 -15.35 14.96 3.42
CA ILE A 149 -16.17 16.11 3.81
C ILE A 149 -17.03 15.76 5.03
N ALA A 150 -17.67 14.59 5.04
CA ALA A 150 -18.47 14.15 6.19
C ALA A 150 -17.62 13.95 7.46
N LEU A 151 -16.42 13.38 7.32
CA LEU A 151 -15.52 13.14 8.45
C LEU A 151 -14.90 14.44 8.96
N HIS A 152 -14.43 15.34 8.11
CA HIS A 152 -13.59 16.47 8.55
C HIS A 152 -14.23 17.85 8.36
N GLY A 153 -15.46 17.91 7.87
CA GLY A 153 -16.17 19.15 7.62
C GLY A 153 -15.40 20.07 6.69
N SER A 154 -15.26 21.34 7.07
CA SER A 154 -14.49 22.35 6.34
C SER A 154 -13.00 22.04 6.28
N SER A 155 -12.45 21.31 7.25
CA SER A 155 -11.03 20.93 7.25
C SER A 155 -10.67 19.95 6.12
N SER A 156 -11.68 19.34 5.48
CA SER A 156 -11.48 18.61 4.21
C SER A 156 -10.79 19.46 3.13
N LEU A 157 -11.03 20.78 3.10
CA LEU A 157 -10.38 21.69 2.16
C LEU A 157 -8.85 21.72 2.35
N LYS A 158 -8.38 21.64 3.61
CA LYS A 158 -6.95 21.59 3.94
C LYS A 158 -6.34 20.28 3.43
N ILE A 159 -7.02 19.16 3.66
CA ILE A 159 -6.58 17.83 3.17
C ILE A 159 -6.49 17.84 1.64
N ILE A 160 -7.54 18.31 0.96
CA ILE A 160 -7.60 18.38 -0.51
C ILE A 160 -6.50 19.30 -1.04
N LEU A 161 -6.23 20.44 -0.40
CA LEU A 161 -5.16 21.35 -0.79
C LEU A 161 -3.78 20.67 -0.67
N ILE A 162 -3.49 20.04 0.47
CA ILE A 162 -2.21 19.34 0.69
C ILE A 162 -2.05 18.21 -0.35
N MET A 163 -3.09 17.41 -0.56
CA MET A 163 -3.11 16.36 -1.56
C MET A 163 -2.86 16.90 -2.97
N SER A 164 -3.46 18.04 -3.32
CA SER A 164 -3.33 18.68 -4.63
C SER A 164 -1.90 19.18 -4.86
N ILE A 165 -1.31 19.85 -3.87
CA ILE A 165 0.09 20.30 -3.94
C ILE A 165 1.02 19.09 -4.10
N ASN A 166 0.83 18.03 -3.31
CA ASN A 166 1.63 16.81 -3.42
C ASN A 166 1.53 16.15 -4.81
N TYR A 167 0.31 16.06 -5.36
CA TYR A 167 0.08 15.54 -6.71
C TYR A 167 0.75 16.39 -7.79
N LEU A 168 0.71 17.72 -7.63
CA LEU A 168 1.38 18.64 -8.55
C LEU A 168 2.90 18.49 -8.49
N ILE A 169 3.50 18.30 -7.31
CA ILE A 169 4.93 17.98 -7.17
C ILE A 169 5.26 16.74 -8.00
N ALA A 170 4.48 15.66 -7.85
CA ALA A 170 4.70 14.42 -8.61
C ALA A 170 4.63 14.66 -10.12
N LYS A 171 3.53 15.23 -10.61
CA LYS A 171 3.28 15.38 -12.06
C LYS A 171 4.19 16.42 -12.71
N LYS A 172 4.62 17.47 -12.00
CA LYS A 172 5.56 18.46 -12.54
C LYS A 172 7.01 17.97 -12.52
N CYS A 173 7.45 17.28 -11.47
CA CYS A 173 8.84 16.84 -11.35
C CYS A 173 9.13 15.51 -12.07
N ARG A 174 8.15 14.62 -12.24
CA ARG A 174 8.28 13.32 -12.94
C ARG A 174 9.52 12.55 -12.46
N GLY A 175 10.39 12.11 -13.38
CA GLY A 175 11.63 11.37 -13.10
C GLY A 175 12.84 12.23 -12.66
N SER A 176 12.65 13.54 -12.45
CA SER A 176 13.71 14.45 -11.98
C SER A 176 14.19 14.05 -10.59
N GLN A 177 15.50 14.19 -10.34
CA GLN A 177 16.11 13.95 -9.01
C GLN A 177 15.56 14.89 -7.92
N LEU A 178 14.94 16.00 -8.32
CA LEU A 178 14.29 16.92 -7.39
C LEU A 178 12.96 16.35 -6.83
N SER A 179 12.34 15.38 -7.50
CA SER A 179 11.02 14.83 -7.13
C SER A 179 11.01 14.20 -5.72
N PRO A 180 11.94 13.29 -5.35
CA PRO A 180 12.01 12.76 -3.99
C PRO A 180 12.27 13.84 -2.94
N PHE A 181 13.20 14.77 -3.22
CA PHE A 181 13.55 15.84 -2.29
C PHE A 181 12.34 16.73 -1.98
N LEU A 182 11.63 17.23 -3.00
CA LEU A 182 10.44 18.07 -2.80
C LEU A 182 9.30 17.29 -2.14
N THR A 183 9.11 16.02 -2.51
CA THR A 183 8.09 15.16 -1.91
C THR A 183 8.31 15.00 -0.42
N TRP A 184 9.52 14.58 -0.02
CA TRP A 184 9.84 14.37 1.40
C TRP A 184 9.87 15.68 2.18
N SER A 185 10.43 16.74 1.62
CA SER A 185 10.47 18.05 2.28
C SER A 185 9.08 18.62 2.50
N PHE A 186 8.21 18.57 1.48
CA PHE A 186 6.83 19.06 1.59
C PHE A 186 6.03 18.24 2.61
N ASN A 187 6.00 16.91 2.47
CA ASN A 187 5.24 16.04 3.36
C ASN A 187 5.77 16.06 4.80
N GLY A 188 7.09 16.11 4.98
CA GLY A 188 7.72 16.26 6.28
C GLY A 188 7.37 17.60 6.94
N THR A 189 7.41 18.70 6.19
CA THR A 189 6.98 20.02 6.69
C THR A 189 5.52 20.00 7.12
N VAL A 190 4.61 19.44 6.30
CA VAL A 190 3.19 19.31 6.66
C VAL A 190 3.02 18.48 7.94
N LEU A 191 3.77 17.38 8.08
CA LEU A 191 3.71 16.55 9.28
C LEU A 191 4.16 17.32 10.53
N PHE A 192 5.30 18.00 10.48
CA PHE A 192 5.80 18.80 11.61
C PHE A 192 4.85 19.93 11.96
N MET A 193 4.34 20.65 10.96
CA MET A 193 3.39 21.72 11.20
C MET A 193 2.12 21.14 11.86
N ASN A 194 1.63 19.98 11.39
CA ASN A 194 0.43 19.37 11.96
C ASN A 194 0.63 18.98 13.43
N GLU A 195 1.82 18.48 13.78
CA GLU A 195 2.18 18.12 15.15
C GLU A 195 2.34 19.34 16.06
N ILE A 196 3.08 20.38 15.61
CA ILE A 196 3.37 21.59 16.38
C ILE A 196 2.08 22.35 16.70
N TYR A 197 1.21 22.53 15.71
CA TYR A 197 0.02 23.36 15.85
C TYR A 197 -1.23 22.57 16.23
N ARG A 198 -1.16 21.23 16.24
CA ARG A 198 -2.30 20.33 16.44
C ARG A 198 -3.44 20.62 15.46
N GLY A 199 -3.04 20.73 14.19
CA GLY A 199 -3.86 21.31 13.12
C GLY A 199 -3.94 22.84 13.21
N TYR A 200 -4.70 23.48 12.31
CA TYR A 200 -4.85 24.93 12.30
C TYR A 200 -6.32 25.26 12.06
N SER A 201 -6.85 26.29 12.71
CA SER A 201 -8.18 26.83 12.45
C SER A 201 -8.16 27.70 11.19
N PHE A 202 -9.31 27.88 10.54
CA PHE A 202 -9.41 28.84 9.44
C PHE A 202 -9.30 30.28 9.94
N GLN A 203 -9.78 30.56 11.15
CA GLN A 203 -9.62 31.85 11.81
C GLN A 203 -8.17 32.26 11.99
N SER A 204 -7.25 31.33 12.27
CA SER A 204 -5.83 31.65 12.41
C SER A 204 -5.14 32.00 11.09
N LEU A 205 -5.69 31.58 9.95
CA LEU A 205 -5.23 32.00 8.62
C LEU A 205 -5.78 33.37 8.23
N SER A 206 -7.07 33.59 8.46
CA SER A 206 -7.73 34.87 8.22
C SER A 206 -9.02 34.96 9.04
N SER A 207 -9.26 36.11 9.65
CA SER A 207 -10.50 36.38 10.39
C SER A 207 -11.76 36.22 9.52
N SER A 208 -11.66 36.51 8.21
CA SER A 208 -12.75 36.35 7.24
C SER A 208 -13.18 34.89 7.02
N LEU A 209 -12.30 33.92 7.31
CA LEU A 209 -12.56 32.49 7.12
C LEU A 209 -13.08 31.80 8.40
N SER A 210 -13.25 32.54 9.50
CA SER A 210 -13.71 32.01 10.79
C SER A 210 -15.03 31.24 10.70
N GLY A 211 -15.94 31.64 9.81
CA GLY A 211 -17.20 30.94 9.56
C GLY A 211 -17.03 29.48 9.14
N LEU A 212 -15.92 29.13 8.47
CA LEU A 212 -15.63 27.75 8.07
C LEU A 212 -15.33 26.84 9.27
N ASP A 213 -14.84 27.37 10.39
CA ASP A 213 -14.55 26.57 11.59
C ASP A 213 -15.84 26.04 12.26
N SER A 214 -17.02 26.54 11.90
CA SER A 214 -18.31 26.05 12.40
C SER A 214 -18.66 24.64 11.92
N PHE A 215 -18.24 24.26 10.72
CA PHE A 215 -18.51 22.94 10.15
C PHE A 215 -17.32 22.00 10.40
N SER A 216 -17.36 21.30 11.53
CA SER A 216 -16.22 20.52 12.05
C SER A 216 -16.18 19.05 11.59
N GLY A 217 -17.32 18.51 11.14
CA GLY A 217 -17.45 17.10 10.74
C GLY A 217 -17.50 16.12 11.92
N ILE A 218 -17.61 14.83 11.62
CA ILE A 218 -17.66 13.76 12.64
C ILE A 218 -16.33 13.63 13.41
N TYR A 219 -15.22 13.90 12.73
CA TYR A 219 -13.84 13.80 13.19
C TYR A 219 -13.06 15.10 12.90
N PRO A 220 -13.21 16.13 13.74
CA PRO A 220 -12.59 17.43 13.51
C PRO A 220 -11.05 17.42 13.55
N ARG A 221 -10.46 16.45 14.27
CA ARG A 221 -9.00 16.29 14.40
C ARG A 221 -8.39 15.58 13.20
N TRP A 222 -8.57 16.15 12.02
CA TRP A 222 -8.11 15.59 10.74
C TRP A 222 -6.61 15.25 10.73
N TYR A 223 -5.80 16.08 11.37
CA TYR A 223 -4.33 15.95 11.43
C TYR A 223 -3.85 14.66 12.10
N VAL A 224 -4.64 14.07 13.00
CA VAL A 224 -4.30 12.80 13.67
C VAL A 224 -4.29 11.64 12.66
N MET A 225 -5.33 11.55 11.82
CA MET A 225 -5.45 10.51 10.79
C MET A 225 -4.59 10.82 9.57
N PHE A 226 -4.29 12.10 9.34
CA PHE A 226 -3.50 12.55 8.21
C PHE A 226 -2.08 11.98 8.22
N ASN A 227 -1.52 11.63 9.38
CA ASN A 227 -0.19 11.02 9.48
C ASN A 227 -0.07 9.74 8.63
N LEU A 228 -1.11 8.89 8.60
CA LEU A 228 -1.13 7.71 7.72
C LEU A 228 -1.35 8.11 6.26
N THR A 229 -2.18 9.11 6.02
CA THR A 229 -2.45 9.62 4.67
C THR A 229 -1.18 10.16 4.02
N MET A 230 -0.35 10.87 4.77
CA MET A 230 0.94 11.40 4.32
C MET A 230 1.83 10.31 3.71
N LEU A 231 1.90 9.13 4.33
CA LEU A 231 2.70 8.02 3.80
C LEU A 231 2.20 7.54 2.43
N ARG A 232 0.89 7.66 2.17
CA ARG A 232 0.29 7.38 0.86
C ARG A 232 0.64 8.47 -0.15
N LEU A 233 0.66 9.74 0.27
CA LEU A 233 1.10 10.87 -0.57
C LEU A 233 2.55 10.65 -1.05
N VAL A 234 3.44 10.31 -0.13
CA VAL A 234 4.84 9.99 -0.42
C VAL A 234 4.93 8.76 -1.31
N SER A 235 4.20 7.68 -1.00
CA SER A 235 4.23 6.46 -1.81
C SER A 235 3.81 6.72 -3.25
N PHE A 236 2.75 7.49 -3.51
CA PHE A 236 2.35 7.82 -4.87
C PHE A 236 3.46 8.55 -5.63
N ASN A 237 4.06 9.58 -5.03
CA ASN A 237 5.11 10.36 -5.67
C ASN A 237 6.36 9.52 -5.94
N MET A 238 6.74 8.66 -4.99
CA MET A 238 7.91 7.78 -5.14
C MET A 238 7.65 6.69 -6.19
N ASP A 239 6.47 6.06 -6.19
CA ASP A 239 6.09 5.06 -7.19
C ASP A 239 6.07 5.68 -8.60
N TYR A 240 5.56 6.91 -8.72
CA TYR A 240 5.58 7.65 -9.98
C TYR A 240 7.00 8.05 -10.40
N TYR A 241 7.84 8.52 -9.48
CA TYR A 241 9.25 8.83 -9.77
C TYR A 241 10.02 7.60 -10.27
N TRP A 242 9.85 6.45 -9.60
CA TRP A 242 10.51 5.21 -9.97
C TRP A 242 10.01 4.64 -11.31
N SER A 243 8.77 4.96 -11.73
CA SER A 243 8.25 4.54 -13.03
C SER A 243 9.09 5.02 -14.22
N PHE A 244 9.84 6.12 -14.07
CA PHE A 244 10.75 6.65 -15.09
C PHE A 244 12.17 6.05 -15.04
N ARG A 245 12.50 5.31 -13.98
CA ARG A 245 13.87 4.87 -13.68
C ARG A 245 14.03 3.35 -13.62
N GLN A 246 12.95 2.60 -13.47
CA GLN A 246 13.00 1.14 -13.49
C GLN A 246 13.32 0.61 -14.88
N SER A 247 14.34 -0.24 -14.97
CA SER A 247 14.54 -1.09 -16.13
C SER A 247 13.60 -2.29 -16.07
N ARG A 248 13.00 -2.66 -17.21
CA ARG A 248 12.07 -3.80 -17.33
C ARG A 248 12.69 -5.16 -16.96
N THR A 249 14.01 -5.21 -16.80
CA THR A 249 14.80 -6.43 -16.51
C THR A 249 14.87 -6.80 -15.04
N ASP A 250 14.42 -5.95 -14.14
CA ASP A 250 14.74 -6.05 -12.71
C ASP A 250 13.70 -6.86 -11.90
N PHE A 251 12.61 -7.31 -12.53
CA PHE A 251 11.52 -8.00 -11.85
C PHE A 251 11.81 -9.50 -11.69
N LYS A 252 12.34 -9.89 -10.54
CA LYS A 252 12.46 -11.29 -10.11
C LYS A 252 11.80 -11.47 -8.73
N GLY A 253 10.98 -12.51 -8.57
CA GLY A 253 10.33 -12.81 -7.29
C GLY A 253 8.89 -13.33 -7.45
N PRO A 254 8.21 -13.69 -6.35
CA PRO A 254 6.82 -14.13 -6.39
C PRO A 254 5.88 -12.99 -6.82
N PRO A 255 4.73 -13.29 -7.45
CA PRO A 255 3.82 -12.28 -8.01
C PRO A 255 3.39 -11.20 -7.01
N GLU A 256 3.19 -11.58 -5.75
CA GLU A 256 2.80 -10.64 -4.69
C GLU A 256 3.84 -9.54 -4.47
N LYS A 257 5.13 -9.89 -4.39
CA LYS A 257 6.22 -8.91 -4.23
C LYS A 257 6.39 -8.06 -5.48
N GLN A 258 6.11 -8.62 -6.65
CA GLN A 258 6.18 -7.87 -7.91
C GLN A 258 5.10 -6.79 -8.00
N ARG A 259 3.88 -7.01 -7.47
CA ARG A 259 2.80 -5.99 -7.48
C ARG A 259 3.19 -4.67 -6.82
N VAL A 260 4.06 -4.73 -5.82
CA VAL A 260 4.57 -3.56 -5.10
C VAL A 260 5.61 -2.81 -5.94
N VAL A 261 6.46 -3.55 -6.65
CA VAL A 261 7.64 -3.01 -7.32
C VAL A 261 7.36 -2.58 -8.75
N VAL A 262 6.48 -3.29 -9.47
CA VAL A 262 6.19 -3.03 -10.88
C VAL A 262 5.40 -1.75 -11.03
N SER A 263 5.99 -0.75 -11.68
CA SER A 263 5.31 0.48 -12.05
C SER A 263 4.24 0.25 -13.12
N HIS A 264 3.19 1.07 -13.05
CA HIS A 264 2.09 1.09 -14.01
C HIS A 264 2.33 2.05 -15.18
N SER A 265 1.38 2.16 -16.10
CA SER A 265 1.48 3.14 -17.19
C SER A 265 1.26 4.57 -16.67
N ASP A 266 1.75 5.60 -17.38
CA ASP A 266 1.54 7.01 -16.99
C ASP A 266 0.04 7.37 -16.86
N TYR A 267 -0.82 6.70 -17.63
CA TYR A 267 -2.28 6.85 -17.56
C TYR A 267 -2.85 6.40 -16.21
N ASP A 268 -2.24 5.40 -15.58
CA ASP A 268 -2.66 4.90 -14.28
C ASP A 268 -2.28 5.86 -13.15
N TYR A 269 -1.20 6.63 -13.30
CA TYR A 269 -0.85 7.72 -12.38
C TYR A 269 -1.69 8.99 -12.65
N SER A 270 -3.01 8.82 -12.62
CA SER A 270 -4.02 9.86 -12.83
C SER A 270 -4.56 10.42 -11.52
N LEU A 271 -5.19 11.61 -11.59
CA LEU A 271 -5.79 12.26 -10.43
C LEU A 271 -6.90 11.43 -9.80
N LEU A 272 -7.72 10.74 -10.61
CA LEU A 272 -8.79 9.88 -10.10
C LEU A 272 -8.23 8.68 -9.34
N ASN A 273 -7.22 8.00 -9.89
CA ASN A 273 -6.57 6.89 -9.19
C ASN A 273 -5.88 7.36 -7.90
N TYR A 274 -5.27 8.55 -7.93
CA TYR A 274 -4.67 9.17 -6.76
C TYR A 274 -5.67 9.46 -5.66
N ILE A 275 -6.82 10.08 -5.97
CA ILE A 275 -7.89 10.34 -4.99
C ILE A 275 -8.42 9.02 -4.42
N ALA A 276 -8.73 8.06 -5.29
CA ALA A 276 -9.24 6.75 -4.88
C ALA A 276 -8.25 5.99 -3.99
N TYR A 277 -6.94 6.15 -4.22
CA TYR A 277 -5.88 5.54 -3.42
C TYR A 277 -5.73 6.24 -2.06
N VAL A 278 -5.47 7.55 -2.06
CA VAL A 278 -5.12 8.32 -0.85
C VAL A 278 -6.29 8.34 0.13
N LEU A 279 -7.51 8.57 -0.37
CA LEU A 279 -8.71 8.74 0.46
C LEU A 279 -9.56 7.47 0.58
N TYR A 280 -9.02 6.31 0.21
CA TYR A 280 -9.78 5.06 0.22
C TYR A 280 -10.41 4.78 1.60
N PRO A 281 -11.76 4.76 1.74
CA PRO A 281 -12.45 4.78 3.03
C PRO A 281 -12.02 3.70 4.02
N PRO A 282 -11.93 2.40 3.62
CA PRO A 282 -11.47 1.35 4.54
C PRO A 282 -10.04 1.55 5.05
N LEU A 283 -9.20 2.27 4.31
CA LEU A 283 -7.78 2.41 4.63
C LEU A 283 -7.39 3.79 5.20
N TYR A 284 -8.28 4.77 5.14
CA TYR A 284 -7.98 6.15 5.52
C TYR A 284 -7.78 6.35 7.03
N ILE A 285 -8.55 5.65 7.88
CA ILE A 285 -8.56 5.88 9.34
C ILE A 285 -7.45 5.09 10.05
N ALA A 286 -7.38 3.79 9.80
CA ALA A 286 -6.47 2.87 10.49
C ALA A 286 -6.09 1.67 9.60
N GLY A 287 -6.07 1.85 8.27
CA GLY A 287 -5.72 0.78 7.36
C GLY A 287 -4.23 0.48 7.32
N PRO A 288 -3.83 -0.77 6.96
CA PRO A 288 -2.45 -1.04 6.62
C PRO A 288 -1.98 -0.13 5.50
N ILE A 289 -0.75 0.37 5.63
CA ILE A 289 -0.13 1.20 4.60
C ILE A 289 0.20 0.29 3.42
N MET A 290 -0.31 0.65 2.24
CA MET A 290 -0.02 -0.03 0.99
C MET A 290 0.54 0.96 -0.03
N THR A 291 1.37 0.49 -0.94
CA THR A 291 1.92 1.32 -2.02
C THR A 291 0.86 1.64 -3.08
N PHE A 292 1.08 2.66 -3.89
CA PHE A 292 0.17 2.98 -4.99
C PHE A 292 0.15 1.88 -6.04
N ASN A 293 1.33 1.34 -6.39
CA ASN A 293 1.43 0.26 -7.36
C ASN A 293 0.67 -0.99 -6.92
N ASP A 294 0.77 -1.35 -5.64
CA ASP A 294 0.03 -2.47 -5.09
C ASP A 294 -1.49 -2.19 -5.06
N PHE A 295 -1.90 -0.97 -4.68
CA PHE A 295 -3.31 -0.58 -4.69
C PHE A 295 -3.94 -0.73 -6.07
N VAL A 296 -3.32 -0.16 -7.10
CA VAL A 296 -3.81 -0.26 -8.49
C VAL A 296 -3.82 -1.71 -8.96
N SER A 297 -2.76 -2.48 -8.68
CA SER A 297 -2.68 -3.90 -9.03
C SER A 297 -3.82 -4.71 -8.39
N GLN A 298 -4.08 -4.51 -7.09
CA GLN A 298 -5.16 -5.19 -6.39
C GLN A 298 -6.52 -4.77 -6.90
N PHE A 299 -6.70 -3.49 -7.21
CA PHE A 299 -7.94 -2.97 -7.74
C PHE A 299 -8.27 -3.58 -9.11
N ILE A 300 -7.30 -3.58 -10.03
CA ILE A 300 -7.45 -4.20 -11.36
C ILE A 300 -7.76 -5.69 -11.21
N LEU A 301 -7.02 -6.43 -10.38
CA LEU A 301 -7.18 -7.88 -10.21
C LEU A 301 -8.51 -8.28 -9.54
N HIS A 302 -9.01 -7.52 -8.56
CA HIS A 302 -10.22 -7.88 -7.82
C HIS A 302 -11.51 -7.47 -8.52
N PHE A 303 -11.49 -6.40 -9.33
CA PHE A 303 -12.70 -5.88 -9.97
C PHE A 303 -12.87 -6.36 -11.41
N MET A 304 -11.82 -6.91 -12.02
CA MET A 304 -11.89 -7.52 -13.34
C MET A 304 -11.83 -9.04 -13.23
N TYR A 305 -13.01 -9.68 -13.13
CA TYR A 305 -13.16 -11.15 -13.01
C TYR A 305 -12.80 -11.93 -14.27
N VAL A 306 -12.01 -11.35 -15.15
CA VAL A 306 -11.67 -11.91 -16.44
C VAL A 306 -10.95 -13.25 -16.30
N VAL A 307 -10.19 -13.46 -15.22
CA VAL A 307 -9.59 -14.77 -14.90
C VAL A 307 -10.67 -15.80 -14.59
N ALA A 308 -11.68 -15.45 -13.78
CA ALA A 308 -12.78 -16.35 -13.45
C ALA A 308 -13.68 -16.64 -14.67
N ILE A 309 -13.96 -15.63 -15.49
CA ILE A 309 -14.68 -15.77 -16.77
C ILE A 309 -13.91 -16.74 -17.69
N LYS A 310 -12.59 -16.56 -17.82
CA LYS A 310 -11.73 -17.41 -18.63
C LYS A 310 -11.68 -18.85 -18.10
N ASP A 311 -11.45 -19.03 -16.80
CA ASP A 311 -11.30 -20.34 -16.17
C ASP A 311 -12.61 -21.14 -16.18
N ARG A 312 -13.77 -20.46 -16.12
CA ARG A 312 -15.10 -21.10 -16.22
C ARG A 312 -15.64 -21.18 -17.65
N LYS A 313 -14.90 -20.68 -18.64
CA LYS A 313 -15.34 -20.55 -20.04
C LYS A 313 -16.71 -19.85 -20.16
N ALA A 314 -16.97 -18.89 -19.27
CA ALA A 314 -18.28 -18.29 -19.06
C ALA A 314 -18.52 -17.12 -20.03
N TRP A 315 -18.55 -17.42 -21.32
CA TRP A 315 -18.66 -16.44 -22.40
C TRP A 315 -19.77 -16.78 -23.42
N GLY A 316 -20.75 -17.57 -22.99
CA GLY A 316 -21.91 -17.92 -23.80
C GLY A 316 -22.91 -16.77 -23.85
N GLY A 317 -23.18 -16.25 -25.04
CA GLY A 317 -24.09 -15.11 -25.26
C GLY A 317 -23.41 -13.75 -25.36
N ASP A 318 -22.09 -13.68 -25.15
CA ASP A 318 -21.31 -12.45 -25.29
C ASP A 318 -21.13 -12.08 -26.77
N SER A 319 -21.23 -10.79 -27.09
CA SER A 319 -20.97 -10.27 -28.44
C SER A 319 -19.48 -10.36 -28.81
N PRO A 320 -19.13 -10.33 -30.12
CA PRO A 320 -17.73 -10.33 -30.55
C PRO A 320 -16.90 -9.19 -29.93
N ALA A 321 -17.51 -8.03 -29.68
CA ALA A 321 -16.83 -6.89 -29.03
C ALA A 321 -16.56 -7.16 -27.54
N GLU A 322 -17.51 -7.75 -26.83
CA GLU A 322 -17.34 -8.13 -25.42
C GLU A 322 -16.29 -9.23 -25.24
N LEU A 323 -16.32 -10.25 -26.11
CA LEU A 323 -15.31 -11.29 -26.18
C LEU A 323 -13.91 -10.74 -26.47
N ALA A 324 -13.80 -9.76 -27.37
CA ALA A 324 -12.54 -9.09 -27.67
C ALA A 324 -12.02 -8.32 -26.45
N MET A 325 -12.91 -7.63 -25.72
CA MET A 325 -12.54 -6.91 -24.49
C MET A 325 -12.16 -7.86 -23.35
N ILE A 326 -12.89 -8.94 -23.13
CA ILE A 326 -12.55 -9.99 -22.16
C ILE A 326 -11.19 -10.60 -22.51
N SER A 327 -10.94 -10.90 -23.79
CA SER A 327 -9.67 -11.46 -24.25
C SER A 327 -8.52 -10.47 -24.10
N PHE A 328 -8.74 -9.19 -24.43
CA PHE A 328 -7.77 -8.11 -24.25
C PHE A 328 -7.39 -7.94 -22.78
N TRP A 329 -8.37 -7.85 -21.89
CA TRP A 329 -8.12 -7.72 -20.46
C TRP A 329 -7.53 -8.98 -19.83
N ASN A 330 -7.89 -10.16 -20.33
CA ASN A 330 -7.28 -11.41 -19.91
C ASN A 330 -5.80 -11.40 -20.29
N LEU A 331 -5.49 -10.93 -21.50
CA LEU A 331 -4.12 -10.75 -21.94
C LEU A 331 -3.38 -9.78 -21.01
N ILE A 332 -3.98 -8.63 -20.66
CA ILE A 332 -3.38 -7.67 -19.70
C ILE A 332 -3.16 -8.31 -18.33
N ILE A 333 -4.12 -9.06 -17.77
CA ILE A 333 -3.96 -9.73 -16.47
C ILE A 333 -2.91 -10.83 -16.52
N VAL A 334 -2.90 -11.63 -17.58
CA VAL A 334 -1.82 -12.59 -17.85
C VAL A 334 -0.50 -11.85 -17.97
N TRP A 335 -0.45 -10.70 -18.64
CA TRP A 335 0.76 -9.89 -18.78
C TRP A 335 1.21 -9.25 -17.46
N LEU A 336 0.28 -8.92 -16.55
CA LEU A 336 0.55 -8.47 -15.18
C LEU A 336 0.99 -9.63 -14.26
N LYS A 337 0.54 -10.87 -14.52
CA LYS A 337 0.92 -12.08 -13.77
C LYS A 337 2.16 -12.81 -14.31
N VAL A 338 2.47 -12.70 -15.60
CA VAL A 338 3.47 -13.52 -16.32
C VAL A 338 4.78 -12.77 -16.64
N ARG A 339 4.88 -11.46 -16.40
CA ARG A 339 6.18 -10.78 -16.48
C ARG A 339 7.02 -11.10 -15.23
N PRO A 340 8.11 -11.92 -15.27
CA PRO A 340 8.70 -12.67 -16.38
C PRO A 340 8.97 -14.17 -16.06
N ARG A 341 8.41 -15.08 -16.87
CA ARG A 341 9.21 -16.22 -17.37
C ARG A 341 9.76 -15.78 -18.72
N SER A 342 11.07 -15.62 -18.82
CA SER A 342 11.74 -15.28 -20.08
C SER A 342 11.32 -16.26 -21.18
N PHE A 343 10.72 -15.75 -22.25
CA PHE A 343 10.82 -16.42 -23.54
C PHE A 343 12.29 -16.40 -23.93
N GLY A 344 12.97 -17.52 -23.71
CA GLY A 344 14.31 -17.74 -24.24
C GLY A 344 14.25 -17.52 -25.75
N LYS A 345 15.17 -16.70 -26.27
CA LYS A 345 15.42 -16.60 -27.70
C LYS A 345 15.86 -17.98 -28.19
N SER A 346 14.93 -18.77 -28.69
CA SER A 346 15.23 -19.90 -29.57
C SER A 346 15.85 -19.32 -30.83
N ARG A 347 17.19 -19.30 -30.89
CA ARG A 347 17.92 -19.10 -32.14
C ARG A 347 17.49 -20.21 -33.10
N LEU A 348 16.60 -19.90 -34.03
CA LEU A 348 16.43 -20.67 -35.25
C LEU A 348 17.76 -20.61 -36.01
N LYS A 349 18.55 -21.70 -35.93
CA LYS A 349 19.66 -21.94 -36.86
C LYS A 349 19.03 -22.20 -38.23
N LEU A 350 19.05 -21.20 -39.10
CA LEU A 350 18.87 -21.40 -40.54
C LEU A 350 20.02 -22.31 -41.02
N LYS A 351 19.69 -23.56 -41.39
CA LYS A 351 20.57 -24.41 -42.17
C LYS A 351 20.72 -23.75 -43.55
N GLN A 352 21.93 -23.30 -43.86
CA GLN A 352 22.32 -23.03 -45.25
C GLN A 352 22.30 -24.37 -46.01
N PHE A 353 21.58 -24.40 -47.12
CA PHE A 353 21.72 -25.45 -48.13
C PHE A 353 22.96 -25.14 -48.98
N PRO A 354 23.82 -26.13 -49.30
CA PRO A 354 24.88 -25.94 -50.27
C PRO A 354 24.30 -25.81 -51.68
N ALA A 355 24.93 -24.96 -52.48
CA ALA A 355 24.66 -24.76 -53.90
C ALA A 355 25.14 -25.94 -54.75
#